data_AF-A0A538TMY6-F1
#
_entry.id   AF-A0A538TMY6-F1
#
_cell.length_a   1.000
_cell.length_b   1.000
_cell.length_c   1.000
_cell.angle_alpha   90.00
_cell.angle_beta   90.00
_cell.angle_gamma   90.00
#
_symmetry.space_group_name_H-M   'P 1'
#
loop_
_entity.id
_entity.type
_entity.pdbx_description
1 polymer ?
#
loop_
_entity_poly.entity_id
_entity_poly.type
_entity_poly.pdbx_seq_one_letter_code
_entity_poly.pdbx_strand_id
1 'polypeptide(L)'
;MKLANNYTLALAAFAGALLLAVSVAAGEKAGEKPKAPAASTPAPAASTPTPGVETPAAGPHHDHGAAAKAPEGAGPRVAGKTMTIVGEVMDPACFLEAGLKSIGPGHYQCAIDCARSGQTLAIYDRDQDRIYFIAGELPGKNPNDPLMPYIHKKVDVLGTVYHRADAYGIVILKVALHEDKAGSPAPGAPAGK
;
A
#
# COMPACT_ATOMS: atom_id res chain seq x y z
N MET A 1 -3.70 56.73 24.67
CA MET A 1 -3.21 56.31 23.34
C MET A 1 -4.40 55.84 22.51
N LYS A 2 -4.57 56.40 21.30
CA LYS A 2 -5.50 55.98 20.23
C LYS A 2 -5.15 54.52 19.82
N LEU A 3 -6.06 53.65 19.36
CA LEU A 3 -6.78 53.70 18.08
C LEU A 3 -8.13 52.94 18.16
N ALA A 4 -9.12 53.49 17.47
CA ALA A 4 -10.33 52.81 17.02
C ALA A 4 -10.18 52.40 15.55
N ASN A 5 -10.87 51.32 15.14
CA ASN A 5 -11.49 51.02 13.83
C ASN A 5 -11.36 49.51 13.51
N ASN A 6 -12.23 48.78 12.82
CA ASN A 6 -13.60 48.87 12.26
C ASN A 6 -13.84 47.48 11.65
N TYR A 7 -15.01 46.88 11.80
CA TYR A 7 -15.50 45.93 10.78
C TYR A 7 -17.00 46.14 10.56
N THR A 8 -17.27 46.78 9.43
CA THR A 8 -18.59 47.11 8.88
C THR A 8 -19.20 45.89 8.19
N LEU A 9 -20.52 45.73 8.38
CA LEU A 9 -21.39 44.77 7.71
C LEU A 9 -21.34 44.85 6.17
N ALA A 10 -21.55 43.71 5.51
CA ALA A 10 -22.28 43.67 4.24
C ALA A 10 -22.96 42.29 4.04
N LEU A 11 -24.28 42.26 4.20
CA LEU A 11 -25.18 41.26 3.57
C LEU A 11 -25.26 41.58 2.07
N ALA A 12 -25.22 40.56 1.21
CA ALA A 12 -25.91 40.59 -0.08
C ALA A 12 -26.19 39.17 -0.56
N ALA A 13 -27.48 38.89 -0.76
CA ALA A 13 -28.03 37.68 -1.35
C ALA A 13 -27.72 37.59 -2.85
N PHE A 14 -27.54 36.38 -3.37
CA PHE A 14 -27.79 36.08 -4.78
C PHE A 14 -28.64 34.82 -4.88
N ALA A 15 -29.93 35.05 -5.11
CA ALA A 15 -30.84 34.08 -5.71
C ALA A 15 -30.69 34.17 -7.23
N GLY A 16 -30.65 33.04 -7.92
CA GLY A 16 -30.57 32.99 -9.37
C GLY A 16 -30.63 31.56 -9.88
N ALA A 17 -31.85 31.09 -10.12
CA ALA A 17 -32.15 29.82 -10.77
C ALA A 17 -31.70 29.83 -12.24
N LEU A 18 -31.18 28.70 -12.74
CA LEU A 18 -31.36 28.34 -14.15
C LEU A 18 -31.54 26.83 -14.29
N LEU A 19 -32.79 26.47 -14.54
CA LEU A 19 -33.24 25.19 -15.08
C LEU A 19 -32.71 25.02 -16.52
N LEU A 20 -32.16 23.85 -16.82
CA LEU A 20 -32.23 23.23 -18.14
C LEU A 20 -32.28 21.70 -17.95
N ALA A 21 -33.51 21.18 -17.93
CA ALA A 21 -33.84 19.81 -18.29
C ALA A 21 -34.02 19.72 -19.83
N VAL A 22 -34.21 18.49 -20.35
CA VAL A 22 -34.42 18.04 -21.76
C VAL A 22 -33.14 17.40 -22.33
N SER A 23 -33.07 16.14 -22.80
CA SER A 23 -34.07 15.07 -22.97
C SER A 23 -33.40 13.69 -23.10
N VAL A 24 -34.16 12.66 -22.71
CA VAL A 24 -33.98 11.24 -23.06
C VAL A 24 -34.22 11.04 -24.56
N ALA A 25 -33.39 10.21 -25.20
CA ALA A 25 -33.82 9.36 -26.31
C ALA A 25 -33.07 8.01 -26.24
N ALA A 26 -33.82 6.98 -25.89
CA ALA A 26 -33.45 5.58 -25.99
C ALA A 26 -34.10 4.97 -27.26
N GLY A 27 -33.40 4.03 -27.90
CA GLY A 27 -33.94 3.09 -28.91
C GLY A 27 -34.22 3.70 -30.30
N GLU A 28 -34.09 3.00 -31.43
CA GLU A 28 -33.94 1.57 -31.65
C GLU A 28 -33.61 1.29 -33.14
N LYS A 29 -32.62 0.41 -33.37
CA LYS A 29 -32.52 -0.69 -34.37
C LYS A 29 -32.55 -0.48 -35.90
N ALA A 30 -31.75 -1.40 -36.48
CA ALA A 30 -31.81 -2.07 -37.79
C ALA A 30 -31.12 -1.34 -38.95
N GLY A 31 -30.15 -1.93 -39.66
CA GLY A 31 -29.54 -3.24 -39.57
C GLY A 31 -28.47 -3.37 -40.67
N GLU A 32 -27.47 -4.22 -40.45
CA GLU A 32 -26.79 -4.97 -41.52
C GLU A 32 -25.88 -6.03 -40.85
N LYS A 33 -26.18 -7.30 -41.07
CA LYS A 33 -25.27 -8.47 -41.01
C LYS A 33 -25.67 -9.30 -42.25
N PRO A 34 -24.83 -10.15 -42.88
CA PRO A 34 -23.59 -10.71 -42.34
C PRO A 34 -22.45 -10.98 -43.36
N LYS A 35 -21.21 -11.17 -42.88
CA LYS A 35 -20.34 -12.28 -43.38
C LYS A 35 -19.11 -12.53 -42.50
N ALA A 36 -19.05 -13.70 -41.90
CA ALA A 36 -17.80 -14.45 -41.69
C ALA A 36 -18.01 -15.79 -42.45
N PRO A 37 -16.97 -16.34 -43.08
CA PRO A 37 -16.15 -17.37 -42.42
C PRO A 37 -14.65 -17.23 -42.85
N ALA A 38 -13.64 -17.94 -42.35
CA ALA A 38 -13.56 -19.22 -41.68
C ALA A 38 -12.23 -19.30 -40.90
N ALA A 39 -12.21 -20.15 -39.88
CA ALA A 39 -11.01 -20.69 -39.26
C ALA A 39 -10.20 -21.53 -40.25
N SER A 40 -8.89 -21.68 -40.00
CA SER A 40 -8.05 -22.66 -40.68
C SER A 40 -7.03 -23.26 -39.71
N THR A 41 -7.34 -24.48 -39.27
CA THR A 41 -6.39 -25.56 -38.96
C THR A 41 -7.06 -26.86 -39.42
N PRO A 42 -6.30 -27.85 -39.92
CA PRO A 42 -5.85 -28.94 -39.05
C PRO A 42 -4.41 -29.45 -39.29
N ALA A 43 -3.92 -30.20 -38.30
CA ALA A 43 -2.63 -30.92 -38.14
C ALA A 43 -2.57 -32.24 -38.96
N PRO A 44 -1.68 -33.26 -38.73
CA PRO A 44 -0.41 -33.36 -37.98
C PRO A 44 0.72 -34.14 -38.75
N ALA A 45 1.94 -34.23 -38.20
CA ALA A 45 2.82 -35.39 -38.39
C ALA A 45 3.94 -35.46 -37.32
N ALA A 46 3.93 -36.55 -36.53
CA ALA A 46 5.06 -37.09 -35.77
C ALA A 46 6.09 -37.73 -36.75
N SER A 47 7.39 -37.93 -36.49
CA SER A 47 8.01 -38.62 -35.34
C SER A 47 9.55 -38.40 -35.31
N THR A 48 10.09 -38.51 -34.09
CA THR A 48 11.48 -38.65 -33.56
C THR A 48 12.42 -39.65 -34.29
N PRO A 49 13.78 -39.70 -34.03
CA PRO A 49 14.45 -39.54 -32.71
C PRO A 49 15.84 -38.82 -32.62
N THR A 50 16.17 -38.48 -31.36
CA THR A 50 17.45 -38.04 -30.74
C THR A 50 18.56 -39.13 -30.83
N PRO A 51 19.87 -38.84 -30.63
CA PRO A 51 20.51 -38.32 -29.38
C PRO A 51 21.62 -37.25 -29.64
N GLY A 52 22.13 -36.42 -28.72
CA GLY A 52 21.99 -36.21 -27.28
C GLY A 52 22.96 -35.09 -26.84
N VAL A 53 22.94 -34.77 -25.53
CA VAL A 53 23.93 -34.01 -24.71
C VAL A 53 24.11 -32.51 -25.08
N GLU A 54 24.01 -31.49 -24.23
CA GLU A 54 24.32 -31.31 -22.79
C GLU A 54 23.44 -30.21 -22.15
N THR A 55 23.07 -30.43 -20.90
CA THR A 55 22.42 -29.46 -19.99
C THR A 55 23.49 -28.57 -19.34
N PRO A 56 23.39 -27.23 -19.33
CA PRO A 56 24.16 -26.42 -18.38
C PRO A 56 23.49 -26.52 -17.00
N ALA A 57 24.31 -26.93 -16.03
CA ALA A 57 23.96 -27.26 -14.66
C ALA A 57 23.09 -26.21 -13.95
N ALA A 58 22.05 -26.72 -13.28
CA ALA A 58 21.41 -26.07 -12.15
C ALA A 58 22.48 -25.74 -11.09
N GLY A 59 22.58 -24.47 -10.72
CA GLY A 59 23.32 -24.04 -9.54
C GLY A 59 22.72 -24.68 -8.29
N PRO A 60 23.50 -24.83 -7.20
CA PRO A 60 23.09 -25.58 -6.04
C PRO A 60 21.81 -24.99 -5.43
N HIS A 61 20.75 -25.79 -5.46
CA HIS A 61 19.56 -25.60 -4.64
C HIS A 61 20.03 -25.57 -3.18
N HIS A 62 19.86 -24.44 -2.50
CA HIS A 62 20.06 -24.39 -1.06
C HIS A 62 18.88 -25.06 -0.38
N ASP A 63 19.10 -26.30 0.07
CA ASP A 63 18.24 -27.00 1.00
C ASP A 63 18.05 -26.17 2.28
N HIS A 64 16.81 -25.75 2.55
CA HIS A 64 16.39 -25.33 3.89
C HIS A 64 15.59 -26.46 4.53
N GLY A 65 16.27 -27.60 4.71
CA GLY A 65 15.74 -28.84 5.25
C GLY A 65 16.58 -29.40 6.38
N ALA A 66 16.71 -28.65 7.48
CA ALA A 66 17.09 -29.17 8.80
C ALA A 66 16.72 -28.14 9.86
N ALA A 67 16.12 -28.58 10.97
CA ALA A 67 15.83 -27.73 12.12
C ALA A 67 17.14 -27.12 12.66
N ALA A 68 17.41 -25.88 12.28
CA ALA A 68 18.61 -25.17 12.69
C ALA A 68 18.47 -24.73 14.15
N LYS A 69 19.37 -25.21 15.01
CA LYS A 69 19.67 -24.54 16.28
C LYS A 69 19.99 -23.07 16.00
N ALA A 70 19.50 -22.18 16.85
CA ALA A 70 19.77 -20.75 16.77
C ALA A 70 21.29 -20.50 16.67
N PRO A 71 21.77 -19.64 15.77
CA PRO A 71 23.19 -19.36 15.68
C PRO A 71 23.64 -18.60 16.94
N GLU A 72 24.52 -19.24 17.71
CA GLU A 72 25.39 -18.56 18.67
C GLU A 72 26.34 -17.65 17.87
N GLY A 73 25.92 -16.38 17.76
CA GLY A 73 26.64 -15.37 17.00
C GLY A 73 25.93 -14.02 16.93
N ALA A 74 24.93 -13.77 17.78
CA ALA A 74 24.37 -12.43 17.92
C ALA A 74 25.39 -11.59 18.71
N GLY A 75 26.19 -10.78 18.00
CA GLY A 75 26.87 -9.64 18.60
C GLY A 75 25.88 -8.74 19.36
N PRO A 76 26.35 -7.77 20.17
CA PRO A 76 25.48 -6.95 21.01
C PRO A 76 24.34 -6.36 20.18
N ARG A 77 23.12 -6.87 20.38
CA ARG A 77 21.95 -6.27 19.75
C ARG A 77 21.78 -4.90 20.39
N VAL A 78 21.84 -3.83 19.61
CA VAL A 78 21.39 -2.52 20.10
C VAL A 78 19.99 -2.72 20.65
N ALA A 79 19.82 -2.48 21.95
CA ALA A 79 18.57 -2.73 22.65
C ALA A 79 17.48 -1.84 22.03
N GLY A 80 16.44 -2.47 21.49
CA GLY A 80 15.26 -1.76 21.01
C GLY A 80 14.39 -1.31 22.18
N LYS A 81 13.50 -0.35 21.92
CA LYS A 81 12.51 0.13 22.89
C LYS A 81 11.13 -0.41 22.55
N THR A 82 10.50 -1.13 23.46
CA THR A 82 9.11 -1.55 23.28
C THR A 82 8.16 -0.38 23.51
N MET A 83 7.32 -0.07 22.52
CA MET A 83 6.34 1.01 22.60
C MET A 83 5.20 0.79 21.59
N THR A 84 4.08 1.48 21.81
CA THR A 84 3.01 1.59 20.83
C THR A 84 3.27 2.80 19.93
N ILE A 85 3.21 2.61 18.62
CA ILE A 85 3.18 3.68 17.62
C ILE A 85 1.80 3.76 16.99
N VAL A 86 1.40 4.96 16.59
CA VAL A 86 0.16 5.20 15.84
C VAL A 86 0.54 5.68 14.46
N GLY A 87 -0.01 5.08 13.41
CA GLY A 87 0.32 5.49 12.05
C GLY A 87 -0.45 4.74 10.99
N GLU A 88 -0.26 5.11 9.73
CA GLU A 88 -0.87 4.45 8.59
C GLU A 88 0.05 3.39 7.98
N VAL A 89 -0.51 2.21 7.71
CA VAL A 89 0.21 1.17 6.96
C VAL A 89 0.30 1.59 5.50
N MET A 90 1.50 1.64 4.94
CA MET A 90 1.73 2.07 3.56
C MET A 90 2.93 1.35 2.92
N ASP A 91 3.05 1.47 1.60
CA ASP A 91 4.25 1.08 0.86
C ASP A 91 5.27 2.25 0.85
N PRO A 92 6.46 2.09 1.47
CA PRO A 92 7.43 3.18 1.57
C PRO A 92 7.97 3.64 0.21
N ALA A 93 8.02 2.77 -0.81
CA ALA A 93 8.51 3.17 -2.13
C ALA A 93 7.54 4.18 -2.76
N CYS A 94 6.25 3.85 -2.80
CA CYS A 94 5.23 4.74 -3.33
C CYS A 94 5.06 6.02 -2.48
N PHE A 95 5.26 5.92 -1.17
CA PHE A 95 5.24 7.10 -0.31
C PHE A 95 6.38 8.07 -0.59
N LEU A 96 7.60 7.58 -0.83
CA LEU A 96 8.73 8.45 -1.17
C LEU A 96 8.54 9.14 -2.53
N GLU A 97 7.88 8.49 -3.50
CA GLU A 97 7.64 9.06 -4.83
C GLU A 97 6.45 10.03 -4.86
N ALA A 98 5.32 9.63 -4.26
CA ALA A 98 4.04 10.33 -4.39
C ALA A 98 3.53 10.99 -3.10
N GLY A 99 4.26 10.83 -1.99
CA GLY A 99 3.87 11.32 -0.66
C GLY A 99 2.54 10.73 -0.21
N LEU A 100 1.76 11.57 0.47
CA LEU A 100 0.41 11.22 0.97
C LEU A 100 -0.55 10.72 -0.12
N LYS A 101 -0.32 11.01 -1.40
CA LYS A 101 -1.18 10.54 -2.50
C LYS A 101 -1.10 9.02 -2.71
N SER A 102 -0.03 8.38 -2.21
CA SER A 102 0.13 6.92 -2.20
C SER A 102 -0.68 6.22 -1.11
N ILE A 103 -1.25 6.96 -0.15
CA ILE A 103 -2.01 6.37 0.96
C ILE A 103 -3.50 6.64 0.75
N GLY A 104 -4.27 5.57 0.54
CA GLY A 104 -5.73 5.65 0.43
C GLY A 104 -6.34 4.68 -0.59
N PRO A 105 -7.66 4.74 -0.80
CA PRO A 105 -8.39 3.77 -1.62
C PRO A 105 -7.87 3.62 -3.05
N GLY A 106 -7.50 4.73 -3.70
CA GLY A 106 -7.00 4.75 -5.08
C GLY A 106 -5.63 4.08 -5.27
N HIS A 107 -4.92 3.77 -4.18
CA HIS A 107 -3.59 3.16 -4.23
C HIS A 107 -3.54 1.83 -3.45
N TYR A 108 -4.66 1.39 -2.87
CA TYR A 108 -4.74 0.19 -2.01
C TYR A 108 -4.29 -1.09 -2.72
N GLN A 109 -4.75 -1.30 -3.95
CA GLN A 109 -4.38 -2.50 -4.71
C GLN A 109 -2.89 -2.50 -5.08
N CYS A 110 -2.31 -1.33 -5.41
CA CYS A 110 -0.88 -1.21 -5.69
C CYS A 110 -0.04 -1.63 -4.48
N ALA A 111 -0.39 -1.15 -3.28
CA ALA A 111 0.31 -1.51 -2.06
C ALA A 111 0.20 -3.02 -1.75
N ILE A 112 -0.94 -3.65 -2.03
CA ILE A 112 -1.09 -5.11 -1.92
C ILE A 112 -0.13 -5.83 -2.87
N ASP A 113 -0.08 -5.41 -4.13
CA ASP A 113 0.71 -6.07 -5.16
C ASP A 113 2.22 -5.92 -4.88
N CYS A 114 2.66 -4.74 -4.42
CA CYS A 114 4.02 -4.50 -3.93
C CYS A 114 4.36 -5.42 -2.75
N ALA A 115 3.50 -5.49 -1.73
CA ALA A 115 3.72 -6.31 -0.55
C ALA A 115 3.80 -7.81 -0.87
N ARG A 116 2.95 -8.29 -1.79
CA ARG A 116 2.98 -9.68 -2.29
C ARG A 116 4.21 -9.99 -3.15
N SER A 117 4.77 -8.96 -3.79
CA SER A 117 6.02 -9.07 -4.56
C SER A 117 7.26 -9.00 -3.67
N GLY A 118 7.10 -8.91 -2.35
CA GLY A 118 8.20 -8.93 -1.38
C GLY A 118 8.71 -7.55 -0.97
N GLN A 119 8.08 -6.46 -1.43
CA GLN A 119 8.39 -5.13 -0.88
C GLN A 119 7.90 -5.06 0.56
N THR A 120 8.72 -4.50 1.44
CA THR A 120 8.37 -4.41 2.87
C THR A 120 7.44 -3.22 3.09
N LEU A 121 6.28 -3.47 3.70
CA LEU A 121 5.38 -2.41 4.15
C LEU A 121 6.07 -1.58 5.25
N ALA A 122 5.53 -0.40 5.53
CA ALA A 122 5.95 0.46 6.63
C ALA A 122 4.75 1.07 7.34
N ILE A 123 5.01 1.67 8.50
CA ILE A 123 4.03 2.47 9.23
C ILE A 123 4.49 3.92 9.19
N TYR A 124 3.64 4.81 8.67
CA TYR A 124 3.89 6.24 8.66
C TYR A 124 3.15 6.92 9.82
N ASP A 125 3.91 7.47 10.76
CA ASP A 125 3.41 8.32 11.84
C ASP A 125 3.39 9.76 11.35
N ARG A 126 2.20 10.28 11.04
CA ARG A 126 1.99 11.66 10.57
C ARG A 126 2.36 12.70 11.60
N ASP A 127 2.12 12.42 12.87
CA ASP A 127 2.31 13.40 13.95
C ASP A 127 3.79 13.68 14.18
N GLN A 128 4.63 12.65 13.95
CA GLN A 128 6.08 12.74 14.06
C GLN A 128 6.81 12.89 12.72
N ASP A 129 6.08 12.90 11.60
CA ASP A 129 6.59 12.81 10.23
C ASP A 129 7.66 11.73 10.08
N ARG A 130 7.29 10.49 10.42
CA ARG A 130 8.25 9.40 10.60
C ARG A 130 7.81 8.09 9.97
N ILE A 131 8.72 7.44 9.26
CA ILE A 131 8.51 6.11 8.68
C ILE A 131 9.17 5.07 9.58
N TYR A 132 8.39 4.07 10.01
CA TYR A 132 8.86 2.88 10.71
C TYR A 132 8.84 1.69 9.74
N PHE A 133 10.03 1.25 9.29
CA PHE A 133 10.19 0.07 8.44
C PHE A 133 9.97 -1.21 9.24
N ILE A 134 9.27 -2.18 8.66
CA ILE A 134 9.02 -3.44 9.38
C ILE A 134 10.26 -4.33 9.31
N ALA A 135 10.72 -4.79 10.46
CA ALA A 135 11.78 -5.79 10.57
C ALA A 135 11.15 -7.15 10.89
N GLY A 136 11.64 -8.20 10.23
CA GLY A 136 11.25 -9.57 10.54
C GLY A 136 11.82 -10.03 11.89
N GLU A 137 11.00 -10.68 12.71
CA GLU A 137 11.44 -11.27 13.98
C GLU A 137 12.15 -12.61 13.78
N LEU A 138 11.69 -13.39 12.79
CA LEU A 138 12.15 -14.76 12.53
C LEU A 138 12.50 -14.94 11.05
N PRO A 139 13.58 -15.68 10.73
CA PRO A 139 13.89 -16.06 9.35
C PRO A 139 12.73 -16.81 8.69
N GLY A 140 12.48 -16.55 7.41
CA GLY A 140 11.49 -17.28 6.60
C GLY A 140 10.02 -16.89 6.84
N LYS A 141 9.73 -15.96 7.76
CA LYS A 141 8.39 -15.37 7.89
C LYS A 141 8.32 -14.07 7.12
N ASN A 142 7.19 -13.84 6.44
CA ASN A 142 6.96 -12.57 5.78
C ASN A 142 6.66 -11.49 6.84
N PRO A 143 7.49 -10.44 6.97
CA PRO A 143 7.24 -9.37 7.93
C PRO A 143 5.94 -8.59 7.66
N ASN A 144 5.40 -8.66 6.44
CA ASN A 144 4.18 -7.95 6.06
C ASN A 144 2.90 -8.61 6.58
N ASP A 145 2.92 -9.91 6.92
CA ASP A 145 1.70 -10.68 7.23
C ASP A 145 0.78 -10.01 8.26
N PRO A 146 1.29 -9.45 9.38
CA PRO A 146 0.44 -8.78 10.36
C PRO A 146 -0.25 -7.50 9.83
N LEU A 147 0.33 -6.85 8.82
CA LEU A 147 -0.12 -5.56 8.29
C LEU A 147 -1.01 -5.67 7.05
N MET A 148 -1.00 -6.81 6.34
CA MET A 148 -1.79 -6.99 5.13
C MET A 148 -3.28 -6.61 5.28
N PRO A 149 -3.99 -6.93 6.39
CA PRO A 149 -5.39 -6.53 6.59
C PRO A 149 -5.61 -5.03 6.85
N TYR A 150 -4.52 -4.30 7.07
CA TYR A 150 -4.51 -2.92 7.55
C TYR A 150 -3.88 -1.94 6.56
N ILE A 151 -3.51 -2.37 5.35
CA ILE A 151 -2.98 -1.48 4.30
C ILE A 151 -3.90 -0.27 4.12
N HIS A 152 -3.30 0.92 4.18
CA HIS A 152 -3.94 2.25 4.12
C HIS A 152 -4.93 2.56 5.25
N LYS A 153 -4.89 1.79 6.34
CA LYS A 153 -5.62 2.08 7.57
C LYS A 153 -4.66 2.63 8.61
N LYS A 154 -5.20 3.46 9.50
CA LYS A 154 -4.52 3.91 10.71
C LYS A 154 -4.58 2.80 11.77
N VAL A 155 -3.45 2.52 12.40
CA VAL A 155 -3.28 1.40 13.33
C VAL A 155 -2.54 1.82 14.60
N ASP A 156 -2.84 1.13 15.69
CA ASP A 156 -2.01 1.10 16.90
C ASP A 156 -1.11 -0.14 16.83
N VAL A 157 0.21 0.07 16.81
CA VAL A 157 1.19 -1.00 16.66
C VAL A 157 2.08 -1.06 17.89
N LEU A 158 1.90 -2.10 18.70
CA LEU A 158 2.83 -2.43 19.77
C LEU A 158 4.00 -3.20 19.15
N GLY A 159 5.22 -2.71 19.35
CA GLY A 159 6.41 -3.39 18.84
C GLY A 159 7.68 -2.93 19.53
N THR A 160 8.78 -3.59 19.17
CA THR A 160 10.12 -3.19 19.59
C THR A 160 10.73 -2.32 18.50
N VAL A 161 10.90 -1.04 18.81
CA VAL A 161 11.43 -0.02 17.90
C VAL A 161 12.95 0.07 18.03
N TYR A 162 13.62 0.13 16.89
CA TYR A 162 15.05 0.34 16.75
C TYR A 162 15.29 1.65 15.98
N HIS A 163 16.32 2.38 16.36
CA HIS A 163 16.77 3.56 15.64
C HIS A 163 18.25 3.39 15.29
N ARG A 164 18.60 3.37 14.01
CA ARG A 164 19.97 3.20 13.52
C ARG A 164 20.14 3.94 12.20
N ALA A 165 21.24 4.68 12.05
CA ALA A 165 21.53 5.45 10.83
C ALA A 165 20.32 6.29 10.37
N ASP A 166 19.67 6.97 11.32
CA ASP A 166 18.48 7.81 11.12
C ASP A 166 17.23 7.10 10.57
N ALA A 167 17.27 5.76 10.49
CA ALA A 167 16.13 4.92 10.13
C ALA A 167 15.47 4.33 11.38
N TYR A 168 14.13 4.32 11.36
CA TYR A 168 13.33 3.64 12.38
C TYR A 168 12.88 2.28 11.86
N GLY A 169 13.21 1.23 12.59
CA GLY A 169 12.73 -0.12 12.35
C GLY A 169 11.81 -0.57 13.48
N ILE A 170 10.82 -1.40 13.20
CA ILE A 170 9.94 -1.99 14.21
C ILE A 170 9.77 -3.49 13.98
N VAL A 171 9.97 -4.27 15.05
CA VAL A 171 9.49 -5.66 15.11
C VAL A 171 8.11 -5.63 15.74
N ILE A 172 7.09 -6.04 14.98
CA ILE A 172 5.68 -5.98 15.39
C ILE A 172 5.39 -7.10 16.39
N LEU A 173 4.84 -6.75 17.55
CA LEU A 173 4.31 -7.70 18.53
C LEU A 173 2.80 -7.82 18.43
N LYS A 174 2.10 -6.71 18.20
CA LYS A 174 0.65 -6.66 18.03
C LYS A 174 0.26 -5.46 17.17
N VAL A 175 -0.78 -5.64 16.36
CA VAL A 175 -1.41 -4.56 15.59
C VAL A 175 -2.91 -4.53 15.90
N ALA A 176 -3.49 -3.34 15.93
CA ALA A 176 -4.93 -3.14 16.02
C ALA A 176 -5.34 -1.95 15.13
N LEU A 177 -6.58 -1.94 14.65
CA LEU A 177 -7.13 -0.76 13.99
C LEU A 177 -7.15 0.39 15.01
N HIS A 178 -6.67 1.55 14.62
CA HIS A 178 -6.74 2.72 15.49
C HIS A 178 -8.17 3.21 15.57
N GLU A 179 -8.71 3.27 16.77
CA GLU A 179 -10.00 3.90 17.02
C GLU A 179 -9.77 5.38 17.31
N ASP A 180 -10.08 6.23 16.34
CA ASP A 180 -10.14 7.66 16.62
C ASP A 180 -11.23 7.87 17.67
N LYS A 181 -10.88 8.40 18.85
CA LYS A 181 -11.89 8.95 19.77
C LYS A 181 -12.70 9.96 18.96
N ALA A 182 -13.99 9.69 18.76
CA ALA A 182 -14.88 10.49 17.94
C ALA A 182 -14.65 12.00 18.19
N GLY A 183 -14.00 12.69 17.25
CA GLY A 183 -13.57 14.08 17.43
C GLY A 183 -12.36 14.54 16.63
N SER A 184 -11.53 13.63 16.09
CA SER A 184 -10.44 14.05 15.18
C SER A 184 -10.99 14.33 13.78
N PRO A 185 -10.77 15.52 13.19
CA PRO A 185 -11.20 15.83 11.83
C PRO A 185 -10.57 14.84 10.85
N ALA A 186 -11.38 14.31 9.93
CA ALA A 186 -10.90 13.45 8.86
C ALA A 186 -9.75 14.13 8.10
N PRO A 187 -8.60 13.47 7.90
CA PRO A 187 -7.51 14.05 7.13
C PRO A 187 -7.90 14.10 5.65
N GLY A 188 -8.17 15.30 5.12
CA GLY A 188 -8.38 15.47 3.68
C GLY A 188 -9.24 16.63 3.19
N ALA A 189 -9.66 17.59 4.02
CA ALA A 189 -10.23 18.82 3.47
C ALA A 189 -9.08 19.77 3.04
N PRO A 190 -8.94 20.13 1.75
CA PRO A 190 -7.96 21.12 1.34
C PRO A 190 -8.31 22.47 1.99
N ALA A 191 -7.31 23.11 2.61
CA ALA A 191 -7.42 24.48 3.07
C ALA A 191 -7.65 25.39 1.86
N GLY A 192 -8.90 25.80 1.66
CA GLY A 192 -9.28 26.78 0.64
C GLY A 192 -8.56 28.10 0.88
N LYS A 193 -7.98 28.65 -0.18
CA LYS A 193 -7.49 30.03 -0.26
C LYS A 193 -8.63 30.95 -0.65
#